data_AF-E2B4V2-F1
#
_entry.id   AF-E2B4V2-F1
#
_cell.length_a   1.000
_cell.length_b   1.000
_cell.length_c   1.000
_cell.angle_alpha   90.00
_cell.angle_beta   90.00
_cell.angle_gamma   90.00
#
_symmetry.space_group_name_H-M   'P 1'
#
loop_
_entity.id
_entity.type
_entity.pdbx_description
1 polymer ?
#
loop_
_entity_poly.entity_id
_entity_poly.type
_entity_poly.pdbx_seq_one_letter_code
_entity_poly.pdbx_strand_id
1 'polypeptide(L)'
;MLHLLSLVVSLAVATTGHTFNTVYSWKQVEYKLPNDSIQNEFIASGDYVPENNMLLGLAVWHKKMFVTMPRWKNGVLATVNSFSIACVSEIYPW
;
A
#
# COMPACT_ATOMS: atom_id res chain seq x y z
N MET A 1 30.61 -31.78 -22.61
CA MET A 1 31.08 -30.64 -21.81
C MET A 1 30.31 -29.34 -22.07
N LEU A 2 30.07 -28.93 -23.32
CA LEU A 2 29.37 -27.66 -23.64
C LEU A 2 27.91 -27.59 -23.14
N HIS A 3 27.17 -28.70 -23.23
CA HIS A 3 25.78 -28.78 -22.70
C HIS A 3 25.72 -28.69 -21.16
N LEU A 4 26.76 -29.16 -20.47
CA LEU A 4 26.85 -29.09 -19.02
C LEU A 4 27.08 -27.63 -18.59
N LEU A 5 27.96 -26.91 -19.30
CA LEU A 5 28.19 -25.47 -19.11
C LEU A 5 26.92 -24.66 -19.40
N SER A 6 26.20 -24.98 -20.49
CA SER A 6 24.93 -24.34 -20.81
C SER A 6 23.89 -24.54 -19.70
N LEU A 7 23.77 -25.76 -19.14
CA LEU A 7 22.82 -26.06 -18.07
C LEU A 7 23.16 -25.31 -16.77
N VAL A 8 24.45 -25.23 -16.41
CA VAL A 8 24.93 -24.52 -15.22
C VAL A 8 24.67 -23.01 -15.33
N VAL A 9 24.89 -22.42 -16.51
CA VAL A 9 24.58 -21.00 -16.76
C VAL A 9 23.07 -20.74 -16.65
N SER A 10 22.23 -21.59 -17.24
CA SER A 10 20.77 -21.44 -17.15
C SER A 10 20.25 -21.52 -15.71
N LEU A 11 20.83 -22.40 -14.88
CA LEU A 11 20.43 -22.55 -13.49
C LEU A 11 20.86 -21.37 -12.61
N ALA A 12 22.03 -20.77 -12.90
CA ALA A 12 22.52 -19.58 -12.19
C ALA A 12 21.70 -18.31 -12.52
N VAL A 13 21.13 -18.21 -13.72
CA VAL A 13 20.25 -17.09 -14.09
C VAL A 13 18.91 -17.15 -13.34
N ALA A 14 18.43 -18.35 -13.00
CA ALA A 14 17.13 -18.57 -12.36
C ALA A 14 17.06 -18.15 -10.87
N THR A 15 18.18 -17.87 -10.21
CA THR A 15 18.23 -17.63 -8.74
C THR A 15 18.28 -16.15 -8.35
N THR A 16 18.16 -15.21 -9.30
CA THR A 16 18.23 -13.76 -9.03
C THR A 16 16.88 -13.12 -8.66
N GLY A 17 15.96 -13.90 -8.08
CA GLY A 17 14.66 -13.38 -7.64
C GLY A 17 14.80 -12.50 -6.39
N HIS A 18 14.46 -11.22 -6.51
CA HIS A 18 14.35 -10.34 -5.34
C HIS A 18 13.07 -10.66 -4.56
N THR A 19 13.20 -10.84 -3.24
CA THR A 19 12.05 -10.92 -2.34
C THR A 19 11.68 -9.54 -1.84
N PHE A 20 10.39 -9.21 -1.84
CA PHE A 20 9.89 -7.99 -1.23
C PHE A 20 9.48 -8.28 0.21
N ASN A 21 9.91 -7.42 1.14
CA ASN A 21 9.39 -7.43 2.49
C ASN A 21 8.12 -6.58 2.56
N THR A 22 7.06 -7.14 3.14
CA THR A 22 5.83 -6.39 3.39
C THR A 22 6.04 -5.45 4.58
N VAL A 23 6.00 -4.14 4.34
CA VAL A 23 6.09 -3.12 5.41
C VAL A 23 4.70 -2.81 5.98
N TYR A 24 3.70 -2.69 5.11
CA TYR A 24 2.31 -2.45 5.48
C TYR A 24 1.37 -3.30 4.65
N SER A 25 0.28 -3.74 5.27
CA SER A 25 -0.81 -4.43 4.60
C SER A 25 -2.14 -4.03 5.23
N TRP A 26 -3.19 -3.99 4.41
CA TRP A 26 -4.54 -3.67 4.84
C TRP A 26 -5.51 -4.67 4.26
N LYS A 27 -6.42 -5.15 5.11
CA LYS A 27 -7.62 -5.85 4.64
C LYS A 27 -8.67 -4.85 4.14
N GLN A 28 -8.76 -3.70 4.82
CA GLN A 28 -9.64 -2.59 4.51
C GLN A 28 -8.96 -1.28 4.96
N VAL A 29 -9.20 -0.20 4.23
CA VAL A 29 -8.70 1.12 4.59
C VAL A 29 -9.73 1.83 5.45
N GLU A 30 -9.27 2.43 6.54
CA GLU A 30 -10.12 3.23 7.44
C GLU A 30 -9.50 4.60 7.68
N TYR A 31 -10.35 5.60 7.87
CA TYR A 31 -9.92 6.97 8.16
C TYR A 31 -9.89 7.19 9.67
N LYS A 32 -8.86 7.89 10.14
CA LYS A 32 -8.82 8.34 11.53
C LYS A 32 -9.80 9.50 11.73
N LEU A 33 -10.98 9.19 12.26
CA LEU A 33 -12.01 10.16 12.60
C LEU A 33 -11.95 10.55 14.09
N PRO A 34 -12.53 11.70 14.50
CA PRO A 34 -12.43 12.16 15.88
C PRO A 34 -13.15 11.24 16.89
N ASN A 35 -14.22 10.56 16.47
CA ASN A 35 -14.99 9.61 17.28
C ASN A 35 -15.95 8.80 16.39
N ASP A 36 -16.54 7.76 16.98
CA ASP A 36 -17.46 6.82 16.30
C ASP A 36 -18.79 7.47 15.89
N SER A 37 -19.25 8.53 16.58
CA SER A 37 -20.48 9.22 16.21
C SER A 37 -20.37 9.87 14.83
N ILE A 38 -19.25 10.54 14.56
CA ILE A 38 -18.96 11.15 13.25
C ILE A 38 -18.83 10.07 12.17
N GLN A 39 -18.19 8.95 12.50
CA GLN A 39 -18.09 7.82 11.56
C GLN A 39 -19.47 7.29 11.20
N ASN A 40 -20.35 7.06 12.18
CA ASN A 40 -21.69 6.56 11.96
C ASN A 40 -22.54 7.54 11.15
N GLU A 41 -22.38 8.85 11.36
CA GLU A 41 -23.04 9.88 10.57
C GLU A 41 -22.61 9.84 9.09
N PHE A 42 -21.30 9.72 8.82
CA PHE A 42 -20.81 9.58 7.43
C PHE A 42 -21.23 8.26 6.78
N ILE A 43 -21.31 7.17 7.54
CA ILE A 43 -21.83 5.90 7.05
C ILE A 43 -23.33 6.02 6.73
N ALA A 44 -24.12 6.64 7.62
CA ALA A 44 -25.56 6.78 7.46
C ALA A 44 -25.94 7.70 6.29
N SER A 45 -25.13 8.74 6.03
CA SER A 45 -25.30 9.64 4.87
C SER A 45 -24.79 9.06 3.55
N GLY A 46 -23.92 8.04 3.61
CA GLY A 46 -23.24 7.48 2.43
C GLY A 46 -21.98 8.26 2.00
N ASP A 47 -21.58 9.28 2.76
CA ASP A 47 -20.33 10.03 2.57
C ASP A 47 -19.10 9.15 2.86
N TYR A 48 -19.27 8.09 3.65
CA TYR A 48 -18.27 7.07 3.90
C TYR A 48 -18.83 5.65 3.66
N VAL A 49 -18.25 4.94 2.70
CA VAL A 49 -18.53 3.52 2.40
C VAL A 49 -17.20 2.78 2.44
N PRO A 50 -16.85 2.10 3.54
CA PRO A 50 -15.51 1.55 3.76
C PRO A 50 -15.00 0.67 2.60
N GLU A 51 -15.89 -0.12 2.00
CA GLU A 51 -15.59 -1.08 0.93
C GLU A 51 -15.21 -0.40 -0.40
N ASN A 52 -15.54 0.89 -0.56
CA ASN A 52 -15.25 1.65 -1.77
C ASN A 52 -13.86 2.33 -1.74
N ASN A 53 -13.13 2.23 -0.64
CA ASN A 53 -11.85 2.93 -0.43
C ASN A 53 -10.66 2.07 -0.85
N MET A 54 -10.51 1.86 -2.16
CA MET A 54 -9.39 1.11 -2.73
C MET A 54 -8.12 1.99 -2.83
N LEU A 55 -6.98 1.46 -2.38
CA LEU A 55 -5.67 2.09 -2.59
C LEU A 55 -5.22 1.94 -4.05
N LEU A 56 -4.71 3.01 -4.65
CA LEU A 56 -4.16 2.96 -6.01
C LEU A 56 -2.70 3.42 -6.08
N GLY A 57 -2.39 4.58 -5.52
CA GLY A 57 -1.07 5.18 -5.57
C GLY A 57 -0.42 5.24 -4.18
N LEU A 58 0.92 5.20 -4.18
CA LEU A 58 1.74 5.39 -2.99
C LEU A 58 2.93 6.30 -3.31
N ALA A 59 3.31 7.15 -2.37
CA ALA A 59 4.54 7.94 -2.43
C ALA A 59 5.08 8.15 -1.02
N VAL A 60 6.40 8.10 -0.87
CA VAL A 60 7.07 8.37 0.41
C VAL A 60 7.81 9.71 0.31
N TRP A 61 7.61 10.57 1.30
CA TRP A 61 8.39 11.79 1.45
C TRP A 61 8.69 12.04 2.92
N HIS A 62 9.98 12.10 3.25
CA HIS A 62 10.46 12.12 4.63
C HIS A 62 9.83 10.99 5.46
N LYS A 63 9.24 11.31 6.62
CA LYS A 63 8.61 10.37 7.55
C LYS A 63 7.11 10.21 7.30
N LYS A 64 6.65 10.41 6.06
CA LYS A 64 5.24 10.26 5.68
C LYS A 64 5.08 9.37 4.47
N MET A 65 4.12 8.46 4.57
CA MET A 65 3.54 7.76 3.42
C MET A 65 2.32 8.54 2.96
N PHE A 66 2.24 8.79 1.66
CA PHE A 66 1.08 9.33 0.98
C PHE A 66 0.43 8.20 0.20
N VAL A 67 -0.89 8.09 0.31
CA VAL A 67 -1.68 7.09 -0.39
C VAL A 67 -2.87 7.74 -1.06
N THR A 68 -3.29 7.20 -2.21
CA THR A 68 -4.41 7.74 -2.97
C THR A 68 -5.58 6.77 -3.06
N MET A 69 -6.78 7.34 -2.93
CA MET A 69 -8.06 6.66 -3.00
C MET A 69 -8.86 7.33 -4.13
N PRO A 70 -8.96 6.72 -5.31
CA PRO A 70 -9.72 7.30 -6.41
C PRO A 70 -11.21 7.32 -6.06
N ARG A 71 -11.89 8.42 -6.37
CA ARG A 71 -13.34 8.57 -6.17
C ARG A 71 -14.15 7.90 -7.29
N TRP A 72 -13.87 6.63 -7.58
CA TRP A 72 -14.60 5.84 -8.59
C TRP A 72 -16.02 5.47 -8.13
N LYS A 73 -16.23 5.43 -6.82
CA LYS A 73 -17.52 5.24 -6.16
C LYS A 73 -17.69 6.29 -5.06
N ASN A 74 -18.93 6.50 -4.63
CA ASN A 74 -19.24 7.31 -3.45
C ASN A 74 -18.62 6.69 -2.19
N GLY A 75 -18.52 7.47 -1.11
CA GLY A 75 -18.02 6.97 0.16
C GLY A 75 -16.51 7.12 0.38
N VAL A 76 -15.83 7.94 -0.41
CA VAL A 76 -14.40 8.26 -0.26
C VAL A 76 -14.25 9.63 0.40
N LEU A 77 -13.78 9.63 1.65
CA LEU A 77 -13.66 10.85 2.46
C LEU A 77 -12.57 11.79 1.93
N ALA A 78 -11.42 11.26 1.51
CA ALA A 78 -10.33 12.05 0.94
C ALA A 78 -9.56 11.30 -0.15
N THR A 79 -9.24 12.00 -1.25
CA THR A 79 -8.57 11.41 -2.41
C THR A 79 -7.09 11.15 -2.16
N VAL A 80 -6.43 11.97 -1.34
CA VAL A 80 -5.03 11.85 -0.95
C VAL A 80 -4.96 11.88 0.56
N ASN A 81 -4.34 10.85 1.15
CA ASN A 81 -4.19 10.68 2.58
C ASN A 81 -2.73 10.51 2.93
N SER A 82 -2.38 10.75 4.20
CA SER A 82 -1.04 10.46 4.67
C SER A 82 -1.03 9.94 6.10
N PHE A 83 -0.04 9.13 6.42
CA PHE A 83 0.25 8.69 7.78
C PHE A 83 1.76 8.68 8.03
N SER A 84 2.12 8.84 9.31
CA SER A 84 3.52 8.82 9.73
C SER A 84 4.07 7.39 9.65
N ILE A 85 5.27 7.25 9.11
CA ILE A 85 5.99 5.96 9.06
C ILE A 85 7.08 5.94 10.14
N ALA A 86 7.20 4.80 10.83
CA ALA A 86 8.06 4.67 12.01
C ALA A 86 9.56 4.63 11.64
N CYS A 87 9.92 4.20 10.43
CA CYS A 87 11.31 4.12 10.00
C CYS A 87 11.44 4.18 8.47
N VAL A 88 12.22 5.14 7.95
CA VAL A 88 12.44 5.30 6.50
C VAL A 88 13.47 4.27 5.98
N SER A 89 14.44 3.87 6.81
CA SER A 89 15.49 2.92 6.42
C SER A 89 14.96 1.50 6.18
N GLU A 90 13.76 1.17 6.68
CA GLU A 90 13.08 -0.09 6.36
C GLU A 90 12.42 -0.08 4.98
N ILE A 91 12.10 1.11 4.43
CA ILE A 91 11.48 1.28 3.12
C ILE A 91 12.53 1.48 2.02
N TYR A 92 13.62 2.18 2.34
CA TYR A 92 14.79 2.35 1.47
C TYR A 92 16.05 1.84 2.19
N PRO A 93 16.40 0.55 2.06
CA PRO A 93 17.57 -0.03 2.71
C PRO A 93 18.90 0.23 1.97
N TRP A 94 19.02 1.33 1.23
CA TRP A 94 20.20 1.68 0.42
C TRP A 94 20.64 3.13 0.65
#